data_AF-A0A1Y2BGG3-F1
#
_entry.id   AF-A0A1Y2BGG3-F1
#
_cell.length_a   1.000
_cell.length_b   1.000
_cell.length_c   1.000
_cell.angle_alpha   90.00
_cell.angle_beta   90.00
_cell.angle_gamma   90.00
#
_symmetry.space_group_name_H-M   'P 1'
#
loop_
_entity.id
_entity.type
_entity.pdbx_description
1 polymer ?
#
loop_
_entity_poly.entity_id
_entity_poly.type
_entity_poly.pdbx_seq_one_letter_code
_entity_poly.pdbx_strand_id
1 'polypeptide(L)'
;CKARFPREYVKESVVDESGHLSMKKHDIWSNRVNPLISYLFGCNTDLTEMLSGTIVKAIIIYITDYITKSSIKFSSTFSALKDVASENPNLLNPSNSMECISNARALLIKSANKMTSKHAFGGPIISHYLFEGKGRYTNMEFVRIQYKNYTDILTDQENTRKNLGLPRLSSVRVELSDVGLVRTSLIEDWEHRGDWANPISFYDFFSSFCVKHEKKGDSGKF
;
A
#
# COMPACT_ATOMS: atom_id res chain seq x y z
N CYS A 1 22.40 18.08 -13.97
CA CYS A 1 22.00 17.22 -12.84
C CYS A 1 20.84 16.32 -13.28
N LYS A 2 20.93 14.98 -13.11
CA LYS A 2 19.86 14.03 -13.50
C LYS A 2 18.56 14.26 -12.71
N ALA A 3 18.67 14.83 -11.51
CA ALA A 3 17.55 15.16 -10.62
C ALA A 3 16.91 16.54 -10.90
N ARG A 4 17.33 17.25 -11.96
CA ARG A 4 16.75 18.52 -12.42
C ARG A 4 16.64 19.61 -11.33
N PHE A 5 17.65 19.72 -10.47
CA PHE A 5 17.80 20.88 -9.58
C PHE A 5 18.50 22.03 -10.30
N PRO A 6 18.19 23.30 -9.95
CA PRO A 6 17.17 23.72 -8.97
C PRO A 6 15.74 23.54 -9.51
N ARG A 7 14.77 23.31 -8.61
CA ARG A 7 13.35 23.16 -8.98
C ARG A 7 12.71 24.52 -9.25
N GLU A 8 11.58 24.50 -9.93
CA GLU A 8 10.74 25.70 -10.10
C GLU A 8 10.27 26.25 -8.75
N TYR A 9 10.38 27.57 -8.60
CA TYR A 9 9.97 28.28 -7.41
C TYR A 9 8.47 28.57 -7.45
N VAL A 10 7.73 27.96 -6.53
CA VAL A 10 6.27 28.09 -6.43
C VAL A 10 5.94 28.94 -5.20
N LYS A 11 5.45 30.17 -5.42
CA LYS A 11 5.16 31.14 -4.34
C LYS A 11 3.96 30.77 -3.49
N GLU A 12 2.96 30.12 -4.09
CA GLU A 12 1.68 29.79 -3.47
C GLU A 12 1.22 28.42 -3.94
N SER A 13 0.45 27.72 -3.10
CA SER A 13 -0.07 26.40 -3.48
C SER A 13 -1.24 26.60 -4.45
N VAL A 14 -1.10 26.11 -5.68
CA VAL A 14 -2.12 26.27 -6.74
C VAL A 14 -2.51 24.91 -7.28
N VAL A 15 -3.81 24.73 -7.53
CA VAL A 15 -4.33 23.59 -8.29
C VAL A 15 -4.65 24.08 -9.69
N ASP A 16 -4.02 23.47 -10.69
CA ASP A 16 -4.25 23.78 -12.09
C ASP A 16 -5.61 23.23 -12.59
N GLU A 17 -6.10 23.70 -13.74
CA GLU A 17 -7.37 23.21 -14.34
C GLU A 17 -7.35 21.69 -14.60
N SER A 18 -6.16 21.15 -14.82
CA SER A 18 -5.89 19.72 -14.95
C SER A 18 -5.99 18.93 -13.64
N GLY A 19 -6.23 19.61 -12.52
CA GLY A 19 -6.20 19.09 -11.15
C GLY A 19 -4.79 19.00 -10.57
N HIS A 20 -3.73 19.40 -11.29
CA HIS A 20 -2.35 19.30 -10.79
C HIS A 20 -2.11 20.22 -9.60
N LEU A 21 -1.73 19.66 -8.45
CA LEU A 21 -1.36 20.43 -7.27
C LEU A 21 0.14 20.81 -7.33
N SER A 22 0.38 22.11 -7.33
CA SER A 22 1.71 22.70 -7.19
C SER A 22 1.80 23.33 -5.81
N MET A 23 2.46 22.67 -4.86
CA MET A 23 2.61 23.19 -3.51
C MET A 23 3.64 24.32 -3.43
N LYS A 24 3.35 25.31 -2.58
CA LYS A 24 4.28 26.38 -2.21
C LYS A 24 5.60 25.81 -1.70
N LYS A 25 6.71 26.40 -2.15
CA LYS A 25 8.07 26.04 -1.73
C LYS A 25 8.83 27.26 -1.25
N HIS A 26 9.46 27.13 -0.09
CA HIS A 26 10.36 28.15 0.45
C HIS A 26 11.81 27.97 -0.04
N ASP A 27 12.16 26.79 -0.53
CA ASP A 27 13.50 26.47 -1.05
C ASP A 27 13.41 25.70 -2.38
N ILE A 28 14.17 26.16 -3.39
CA ILE A 28 14.28 25.56 -4.73
C ILE A 28 15.09 24.24 -4.74
N TRP A 29 15.80 23.95 -3.65
CA TRP A 29 16.52 22.69 -3.43
C TRP A 29 15.67 21.64 -2.71
N SER A 30 14.42 21.96 -2.38
CA SER A 30 13.47 21.03 -1.78
C SER A 30 12.64 20.30 -2.84
N ASN A 31 12.42 18.99 -2.65
CA ASN A 31 11.49 18.23 -3.48
C ASN A 31 10.03 18.58 -3.14
N ARG A 32 9.07 17.93 -3.80
CA ARG A 32 7.68 17.98 -3.34
C ARG A 32 7.59 17.28 -1.98
N VAL A 33 7.00 17.99 -1.01
CA VAL A 33 6.92 17.54 0.38
C VAL A 33 5.51 17.10 0.71
N ASN A 34 5.33 15.84 1.12
CA ASN A 34 4.13 15.47 1.85
C ASN A 34 4.43 15.66 3.34
N PRO A 35 3.66 16.46 4.09
CA PRO A 35 3.96 16.74 5.49
C PRO A 35 4.09 15.48 6.35
N LEU A 36 3.22 14.49 6.16
CA LEU A 36 3.25 13.23 6.89
C LEU A 36 4.53 12.43 6.58
N ILE A 37 4.86 12.27 5.30
CA ILE A 37 6.06 11.54 4.88
C ILE A 37 7.33 12.26 5.33
N SER A 38 7.38 13.58 5.17
CA SER A 38 8.53 14.41 5.59
C SER A 38 8.73 14.34 7.11
N TYR A 39 7.63 14.36 7.88
CA TYR A 39 7.65 14.17 9.33
C TYR A 39 8.17 12.79 9.73
N LEU A 40 7.69 11.73 9.07
CA LEU A 40 8.10 10.36 9.38
C LEU A 40 9.57 10.06 9.04
N PHE A 41 10.05 10.57 7.90
CA PHE A 41 11.40 10.26 7.43
C PHE A 41 12.45 11.29 7.85
N GLY A 42 12.05 12.49 8.26
CA GLY A 42 12.96 13.56 8.70
C GLY A 42 13.94 14.02 7.62
N CYS A 43 13.61 13.80 6.34
CA CYS A 43 14.52 14.08 5.22
C CYS A 43 13.76 14.55 3.96
N ASN A 44 14.51 15.07 2.99
CA ASN A 44 13.97 15.56 1.72
C ASN A 44 13.56 14.38 0.82
N THR A 45 12.30 13.97 0.91
CA THR A 45 11.75 12.85 0.13
C THR A 45 11.31 13.28 -1.26
N ASP A 46 11.71 12.57 -2.31
CA ASP A 46 11.27 12.83 -3.68
C ASP A 46 9.91 12.16 -3.94
N LEU A 47 8.83 12.92 -3.78
CA LEU A 47 7.46 12.44 -3.99
C LEU A 47 6.88 12.95 -5.31
N THR A 48 6.18 12.06 -5.99
CA THR A 48 5.39 12.39 -7.19
C THR A 48 3.93 12.13 -6.90
N GLU A 49 3.12 13.17 -7.00
CA GLU A 49 1.67 13.07 -6.85
C GLU A 49 1.06 12.39 -8.07
N MET A 50 0.17 11.43 -7.82
CA MET A 50 -0.55 10.70 -8.86
C MET A 50 -2.05 10.86 -8.63
N LEU A 51 -2.62 11.84 -9.32
CA LEU A 51 -3.99 12.30 -9.08
C LEU A 51 -5.04 11.51 -9.88
N SER A 52 -4.63 10.50 -10.65
CA SER A 52 -5.53 9.64 -11.43
C SER A 52 -5.26 8.18 -11.16
N GLY A 53 -6.32 7.42 -10.83
CA GLY A 53 -6.24 5.97 -10.66
C GLY A 53 -5.72 5.25 -11.90
N THR A 54 -5.98 5.79 -13.10
CA THR A 54 -5.45 5.25 -14.36
C THR A 54 -3.93 5.39 -14.43
N ILE A 55 -3.40 6.55 -14.05
CA ILE A 55 -1.94 6.81 -14.02
C ILE A 55 -1.28 5.91 -12.98
N VAL A 56 -1.87 5.82 -11.78
CA VAL A 56 -1.37 4.93 -10.72
C VAL A 56 -1.32 3.48 -11.21
N LYS A 57 -2.40 3.00 -11.83
CA LYS A 57 -2.46 1.63 -12.35
C LYS A 57 -1.42 1.38 -13.44
N ALA A 58 -1.26 2.32 -14.37
CA ALA A 58 -0.27 2.22 -15.43
C ALA A 58 1.16 2.15 -14.87
N ILE A 59 1.46 2.98 -13.87
CA ILE A 59 2.79 3.00 -13.24
C ILE A 59 3.03 1.74 -12.42
N ILE A 60 2.04 1.27 -11.65
CA ILE A 60 2.15 0.00 -10.92
C ILE A 60 2.41 -1.15 -11.90
N ILE A 61 1.66 -1.23 -13.01
CA ILE A 61 1.89 -2.26 -14.03
C ILE A 61 3.30 -2.14 -14.61
N TYR A 62 3.73 -0.93 -14.96
CA TYR A 62 5.06 -0.70 -15.52
C TYR A 62 6.19 -1.08 -14.56
N ILE A 63 6.09 -0.65 -13.30
CA ILE A 63 7.06 -0.99 -12.25
C ILE A 63 7.05 -2.49 -12.00
N THR A 64 5.87 -3.10 -11.93
CA THR A 64 5.73 -4.56 -11.75
C THR A 64 6.39 -5.28 -12.91
N ASP A 65 6.07 -4.92 -14.15
CA ASP A 65 6.69 -5.48 -15.37
C ASP A 65 8.21 -5.32 -15.34
N TYR A 66 8.72 -4.16 -14.90
CA TYR A 66 10.15 -3.91 -14.81
C TYR A 66 10.85 -4.72 -13.70
N ILE A 67 10.23 -4.85 -12.53
CA ILE A 67 10.76 -5.64 -11.41
C ILE A 67 10.69 -7.13 -11.74
N THR A 68 9.57 -7.60 -12.28
CA THR A 68 9.39 -9.00 -12.72
C THR A 68 10.18 -9.31 -13.99
N LYS A 69 10.68 -8.28 -14.70
CA LYS A 69 11.65 -8.42 -15.80
C LYS A 69 12.95 -9.09 -15.39
N SER A 70 13.22 -9.23 -14.09
CA SER A 70 14.41 -9.89 -13.55
C SER A 70 14.45 -11.40 -13.86
N SER A 71 14.82 -11.70 -15.11
CA SER A 71 15.84 -12.67 -15.54
C SER A 71 15.81 -14.08 -14.96
N ILE A 72 14.67 -14.63 -14.53
CA ILE A 72 14.59 -16.08 -14.38
C ILE A 72 14.55 -16.65 -15.79
N LYS A 73 15.73 -17.02 -16.30
CA LYS A 73 15.86 -17.72 -17.57
C LYS A 73 14.93 -18.93 -17.51
N PHE A 74 14.18 -19.18 -18.57
CA PHE A 74 13.29 -20.34 -18.66
C PHE A 74 14.00 -21.65 -18.26
N SER A 75 15.30 -21.77 -18.59
CA SER A 75 16.18 -22.86 -18.15
C SER A 75 16.26 -23.02 -16.62
N SER A 76 16.37 -21.92 -15.86
CA SER A 76 16.40 -21.94 -14.40
C SER A 76 15.05 -22.36 -13.81
N THR A 77 13.94 -21.89 -14.38
CA THR A 77 12.58 -22.31 -14.01
C THR A 77 12.39 -23.81 -14.23
N PHE A 78 12.76 -24.31 -15.41
CA PHE A 78 12.61 -25.71 -15.76
C PHE A 78 13.52 -26.62 -14.92
N SER A 79 14.75 -26.17 -14.63
CA SER A 79 15.65 -26.87 -13.73
C SER A 79 15.10 -26.91 -12.30
N ALA A 80 14.54 -25.81 -11.78
CA ALA A 80 13.91 -25.82 -10.46
C ALA A 80 12.71 -26.78 -10.39
N LEU A 81 11.85 -26.79 -11.42
CA LEU A 81 10.72 -27.71 -11.50
C LEU A 81 11.18 -29.17 -11.59
N LYS A 82 12.19 -29.46 -12.43
CA LYS A 82 12.77 -30.80 -12.57
C LYS A 82 13.34 -31.29 -11.24
N ASP A 83 14.09 -30.45 -10.54
CA ASP A 83 14.69 -30.82 -9.25
C ASP A 83 13.60 -31.16 -8.23
N VAL A 84 12.58 -30.32 -8.09
CA VAL A 84 11.47 -30.57 -7.15
C VAL A 84 10.70 -31.84 -7.52
N ALA A 85 10.44 -32.06 -8.81
CA ALA A 85 9.79 -33.25 -9.32
C ALA A 85 10.61 -34.53 -9.05
N SER A 86 11.95 -34.47 -9.20
CA SER A 86 12.83 -35.59 -8.87
C SER A 86 12.98 -35.85 -7.38
N GLU A 87 12.96 -34.80 -6.55
CA GLU A 87 13.07 -34.91 -5.09
C GLU A 87 11.76 -35.37 -4.44
N ASN A 88 10.63 -35.19 -5.13
CA ASN A 88 9.29 -35.47 -4.58
C ASN A 88 8.43 -36.25 -5.59
N PRO A 89 8.80 -37.51 -5.92
CA PRO A 89 8.08 -38.30 -6.94
C PRO A 89 6.61 -38.56 -6.56
N ASN A 90 6.29 -38.59 -5.26
CA ASN A 90 4.93 -38.75 -4.76
C ASN A 90 3.98 -37.61 -5.19
N LEU A 91 4.50 -36.43 -5.52
CA LEU A 91 3.69 -35.32 -6.03
C LEU A 91 3.20 -35.56 -7.47
N LEU A 92 3.89 -36.43 -8.22
CA LEU A 92 3.58 -36.71 -9.63
C LEU A 92 2.56 -37.85 -9.80
N ASN A 93 2.37 -38.66 -8.76
CA ASN A 93 1.46 -39.81 -8.77
C ASN A 93 0.34 -39.63 -7.74
N PRO A 94 -0.61 -38.71 -7.96
CA PRO A 94 -1.75 -38.55 -7.06
C PRO A 94 -2.69 -39.76 -7.15
N SER A 95 -3.21 -40.21 -6.01
CA SER A 95 -4.13 -41.36 -5.95
C SER A 95 -5.58 -40.97 -6.25
N ASN A 96 -5.93 -39.68 -6.10
CA ASN A 96 -7.27 -39.15 -6.39
C ASN A 96 -7.23 -37.69 -6.90
N SER A 97 -8.37 -37.20 -7.40
CA SER A 97 -8.50 -35.86 -8.00
C SER A 97 -8.25 -34.71 -7.01
N MET A 98 -8.63 -34.87 -5.74
CA MET A 98 -8.45 -33.84 -4.71
C MET A 98 -6.98 -33.72 -4.26
N GLU A 99 -6.28 -34.85 -4.19
CA GLU A 99 -4.84 -34.96 -3.96
C GLU A 99 -4.04 -34.40 -5.16
N CYS A 100 -4.52 -34.59 -6.39
CA CYS A 100 -3.92 -34.00 -7.59
C CYS A 100 -3.84 -32.47 -7.50
N ILE A 101 -4.92 -31.79 -7.10
CA ILE A 101 -4.94 -30.33 -6.96
C ILE A 101 -4.00 -29.88 -5.83
N SER A 102 -4.01 -30.59 -4.71
CA SER A 102 -3.12 -30.29 -3.58
C SER A 102 -1.64 -30.48 -3.94
N ASN A 103 -1.32 -31.58 -4.61
CA ASN A 103 0.03 -31.92 -5.04
C ASN A 103 0.54 -30.96 -6.12
N ALA A 104 -0.32 -30.55 -7.06
CA ALA A 104 0.02 -29.54 -8.06
C ALA A 104 0.33 -28.18 -7.40
N ARG A 105 -0.46 -27.76 -6.40
CA ARG A 105 -0.17 -26.55 -5.62
C ARG A 105 1.14 -26.68 -4.86
N ALA A 106 1.39 -27.80 -4.20
CA ALA A 106 2.62 -28.07 -3.48
C ALA A 106 3.85 -28.05 -4.41
N LEU A 107 3.74 -28.64 -5.60
CA LEU A 107 4.77 -28.64 -6.63
C LEU A 107 5.09 -27.22 -7.10
N LEU A 108 4.06 -26.41 -7.38
CA LEU A 108 4.23 -25.00 -7.80
C LEU A 108 4.88 -24.16 -6.70
N ILE A 109 4.44 -24.29 -5.45
CA ILE A 109 5.01 -23.55 -4.32
C ILE A 109 6.48 -23.93 -4.09
N LYS A 110 6.78 -25.24 -4.07
CA LYS A 110 8.16 -25.72 -3.90
C LYS A 110 9.05 -25.26 -5.06
N SER A 111 8.54 -25.29 -6.30
CA SER A 111 9.26 -24.82 -7.48
C SER A 111 9.52 -23.32 -7.41
N ALA A 112 8.52 -22.51 -7.06
CA ALA A 112 8.66 -21.06 -6.90
C ALA A 112 9.72 -20.71 -5.83
N ASN A 113 9.69 -21.40 -4.68
CA ASN A 113 10.68 -21.20 -3.62
C ASN A 113 12.10 -21.58 -4.08
N LYS A 114 12.24 -22.65 -4.89
CA LYS A 114 13.52 -23.10 -5.45
C LYS A 114 14.01 -22.21 -6.59
N MET A 115 13.11 -21.54 -7.31
CA MET A 115 13.47 -20.51 -8.30
C MET A 115 14.13 -19.31 -7.64
N THR A 116 13.67 -18.92 -6.44
CA THR A 116 14.28 -17.81 -5.67
C THR A 116 15.74 -18.09 -5.31
N SER A 117 16.08 -19.33 -4.95
CA SER A 117 17.48 -19.69 -4.62
C SER A 117 18.39 -19.81 -5.85
N LYS A 118 17.81 -20.03 -7.03
CA LYS A 118 18.53 -20.07 -8.32
C LYS A 118 18.57 -18.71 -9.03
N HIS A 119 18.15 -17.64 -8.37
CA HIS A 119 18.19 -16.31 -8.94
C HIS A 119 19.65 -15.83 -9.06
N ALA A 120 20.04 -15.44 -10.27
CA ALA A 120 21.38 -14.94 -10.54
C ALA A 120 21.42 -13.42 -10.38
N PHE A 121 22.32 -12.93 -9.53
CA PHE A 121 22.58 -11.51 -9.39
C PHE A 121 23.57 -11.02 -10.45
N GLY A 122 23.45 -9.76 -10.83
CA GLY A 122 24.41 -9.14 -11.75
C GLY A 122 25.81 -9.09 -11.13
N GLY A 123 26.84 -9.37 -11.93
CA GLY A 123 28.25 -9.38 -11.52
C GLY A 123 28.66 -8.19 -10.65
N PRO A 124 28.31 -6.93 -10.98
CA PRO A 124 28.66 -5.77 -10.16
C PRO A 124 28.11 -5.81 -8.72
N ILE A 125 26.90 -6.34 -8.52
CA ILE A 125 26.30 -6.47 -7.18
C ILE A 125 27.06 -7.52 -6.37
N ILE A 126 27.41 -8.64 -7.02
CA ILE A 126 28.20 -9.71 -6.39
C ILE A 126 29.59 -9.19 -6.02
N SER A 127 30.27 -8.51 -6.95
CA SER A 127 31.58 -7.90 -6.68
C SER A 127 31.52 -6.91 -5.52
N HIS A 128 30.50 -6.04 -5.48
CA HIS A 128 30.31 -5.11 -4.37
C HIS A 128 30.16 -5.82 -3.02
N TYR A 129 29.39 -6.91 -2.98
CA TYR A 129 29.23 -7.73 -1.78
C TYR A 129 30.51 -8.47 -1.38
N LEU A 130 31.28 -8.99 -2.35
CA LEU A 130 32.55 -9.67 -2.10
C LEU A 130 33.64 -8.73 -1.58
N PHE A 131 33.65 -7.47 -2.01
CA PHE A 131 34.55 -6.43 -1.52
C PHE A 131 34.06 -5.76 -0.22
N GLU A 132 33.25 -6.46 0.59
CA GLU A 132 32.68 -5.96 1.86
C GLU A 132 31.89 -4.64 1.75
N GLY A 133 31.46 -4.29 0.53
CA GLY A 133 30.62 -3.14 0.30
C GLY A 133 29.31 -3.31 1.06
N LYS A 134 29.01 -2.38 1.96
CA LYS A 134 27.68 -2.33 2.59
C LYS A 134 26.68 -2.13 1.44
N GLY A 135 25.81 -3.11 1.20
CA GLY A 135 24.75 -3.04 0.18
C GLY A 135 23.68 -1.97 0.43
N ARG A 136 23.90 -1.11 1.43
CA ARG A 136 23.08 0.04 1.82
C ARG A 136 23.98 1.10 2.45
N TYR A 137 23.81 2.35 2.01
CA TYR A 137 24.39 3.52 2.66
C TYR A 137 23.23 4.31 3.28
N THR A 138 23.08 4.21 4.60
CA THR A 138 22.05 4.94 5.35
C THR A 138 22.66 5.44 6.65
N ASN A 139 22.32 6.66 7.04
CA ASN A 139 22.65 7.25 8.34
C ASN A 139 21.67 6.81 9.44
N MET A 140 20.58 6.12 9.07
CA MET A 140 19.55 5.66 10.00
C MET A 140 19.29 4.17 9.85
N GLU A 141 19.08 3.51 10.99
CA GLU A 141 18.65 2.12 11.04
C GLU A 141 17.14 2.06 11.30
N PHE A 142 16.41 1.51 10.34
CA PHE A 142 14.98 1.28 10.47
C PHE A 142 14.72 -0.12 11.04
N VAL A 143 13.77 -0.23 11.96
CA VAL A 143 13.30 -1.52 12.48
C VAL A 143 12.36 -2.15 11.45
N ARG A 144 12.60 -3.42 11.09
CA ARG A 144 11.67 -4.16 10.22
C ARG A 144 10.42 -4.50 11.02
N ILE A 145 9.30 -3.95 10.60
CA ILE A 145 7.98 -4.33 11.12
C ILE A 145 7.40 -5.37 10.16
N GLN A 146 7.05 -6.54 10.67
CA GLN A 146 6.33 -7.54 9.88
C GLN A 146 4.90 -7.02 9.64
N TYR A 147 4.60 -6.66 8.39
CA TYR A 147 3.33 -6.02 8.01
C TYR A 147 2.11 -6.77 8.55
N LYS A 148 2.12 -8.12 8.47
CA LYS A 148 1.05 -8.96 9.00
C LYS A 148 0.81 -8.75 10.50
N ASN A 149 1.86 -8.77 11.32
CA ASN A 149 1.73 -8.58 12.77
C ASN A 149 1.18 -7.19 13.08
N TYR A 150 1.62 -6.18 12.33
CA TYR A 150 1.11 -4.81 12.49
C TYR A 150 -0.38 -4.71 12.14
N THR A 151 -0.81 -5.29 11.01
CA THR A 151 -2.24 -5.30 10.63
C THR A 151 -3.08 -6.13 11.58
N ASP A 152 -2.55 -7.23 12.10
CA ASP A 152 -3.25 -8.08 13.05
C ASP A 152 -3.49 -7.32 14.38
N ILE A 153 -2.49 -6.57 14.87
CA ILE A 153 -2.63 -5.70 16.05
C ILE A 153 -3.67 -4.60 15.81
N LEU A 154 -3.65 -3.94 14.65
CA LEU A 154 -4.65 -2.91 14.32
C LEU A 154 -6.06 -3.48 14.28
N THR A 155 -6.22 -4.67 13.69
CA THR A 155 -7.50 -5.37 13.60
C THR A 155 -7.99 -5.82 14.98
N ASP A 156 -7.09 -6.31 15.83
CA ASP A 156 -7.39 -6.70 17.21
C ASP A 156 -7.77 -5.51 18.09
N GLN A 157 -7.09 -4.38 17.94
CA GLN A 157 -7.47 -3.12 18.59
C GLN A 157 -8.86 -2.65 18.14
N GLU A 158 -9.17 -2.77 16.85
CA GLU A 158 -10.49 -2.44 16.32
C GLU A 158 -11.58 -3.36 16.86
N ASN A 159 -11.31 -4.65 16.98
CA ASN A 159 -12.22 -5.64 17.55
C ASN A 159 -12.41 -5.46 19.05
N THR A 160 -11.34 -5.13 19.78
CA THR A 160 -11.39 -4.82 21.22
C THR A 160 -12.21 -3.57 21.49
N ARG A 161 -12.09 -2.52 20.66
CA ARG A 161 -12.95 -1.33 20.73
C ARG A 161 -14.43 -1.66 20.48
N LYS A 162 -14.72 -2.58 19.53
CA LYS A 162 -16.09 -3.07 19.29
C LYS A 162 -16.64 -3.85 20.50
N ASN A 163 -15.82 -4.69 21.11
CA ASN A 163 -16.21 -5.53 22.25
C ASN A 163 -16.39 -4.75 23.56
N LEU A 164 -15.67 -3.65 23.76
CA LEU A 164 -15.77 -2.77 24.93
C LEU A 164 -17.00 -1.85 24.91
N GLY A 165 -17.85 -1.92 23.87
CA GLY A 165 -19.07 -1.11 23.79
C GLY A 165 -18.83 0.41 23.80
N LEU A 166 -17.60 0.85 23.51
CA LEU A 166 -17.25 2.26 23.50
C LEU A 166 -18.14 2.98 22.46
N PRO A 167 -18.84 4.05 22.85
CA PRO A 167 -19.81 4.69 21.97
C PRO A 167 -19.11 5.23 20.72
N ARG A 168 -19.59 4.79 19.55
CA ARG A 168 -19.34 5.50 18.30
C ARG A 168 -20.13 6.79 18.36
N LEU A 169 -19.43 7.91 18.54
CA LEU A 169 -20.05 9.24 18.51
C LEU A 169 -20.82 9.38 17.18
N SER A 170 -22.05 9.85 17.26
CA SER A 170 -22.98 9.89 16.13
C SER A 170 -23.40 11.32 15.86
N SER A 171 -22.81 11.93 14.84
CA SER A 171 -23.45 13.01 14.10
C SER A 171 -22.97 12.94 12.66
N VAL A 172 -23.89 12.64 11.75
CA VAL A 172 -23.67 12.60 10.29
C VAL A 172 -24.52 13.72 9.69
N ARG A 173 -23.96 14.53 8.80
CA ARG A 173 -24.73 15.49 8.01
C ARG A 173 -25.25 14.76 6.77
N VAL A 174 -26.53 14.92 6.46
CA VAL A 174 -27.17 14.21 5.35
C VAL A 174 -27.90 15.22 4.46
N GLU A 175 -27.68 15.15 3.16
CA GLU A 175 -28.45 15.93 2.19
C GLU A 175 -29.63 15.10 1.66
N LEU A 176 -30.76 15.79 1.45
CA LEU A 176 -31.94 15.22 0.83
C LEU A 176 -31.76 15.23 -0.69
N SER A 177 -31.72 14.06 -1.32
CA SER A 177 -31.84 13.93 -2.78
C SER A 177 -33.23 13.37 -3.14
N ASP A 178 -33.67 13.55 -4.39
CA ASP A 178 -35.00 13.10 -4.88
C ASP A 178 -35.25 11.59 -4.72
N VAL A 179 -34.19 10.80 -4.50
CA VAL A 179 -34.24 9.33 -4.35
C VAL A 179 -34.02 8.87 -2.89
N GLY A 180 -33.71 9.79 -1.98
CA GLY A 180 -33.50 9.53 -0.56
C GLY A 180 -32.36 10.35 0.07
N LEU A 181 -32.09 10.05 1.33
CA LEU A 181 -30.97 10.60 2.09
C LEU A 181 -29.66 10.00 1.56
N VAL A 182 -28.83 10.83 0.92
CA VAL A 182 -27.53 10.41 0.36
C VAL A 182 -26.43 11.25 0.99
N ARG A 183 -25.37 10.59 1.42
CA ARG A 183 -24.17 11.26 1.91
C ARG A 183 -23.32 11.75 0.73
N THR A 184 -22.83 12.99 0.80
CA THR A 184 -21.91 13.57 -0.19
C THR A 184 -20.49 13.06 -0.07
N SER A 185 -19.82 13.22 1.09
CA SER A 185 -18.41 12.82 1.25
C SER A 185 -17.93 12.67 2.70
N LEU A 186 -17.05 11.69 2.95
CA LEU A 186 -16.31 11.53 4.23
C LEU A 186 -15.38 12.70 4.55
N ILE A 187 -14.82 13.31 3.51
CA ILE A 187 -13.84 14.37 3.64
C ILE A 187 -14.54 15.67 4.02
N GLU A 188 -15.73 15.91 3.46
CA GLU A 188 -16.55 17.07 3.82
C GLU A 188 -17.08 16.96 5.25
N ASP A 189 -17.43 15.77 5.71
CA ASP A 189 -17.81 15.52 7.11
C ASP A 189 -16.65 15.82 8.06
N TRP A 190 -15.41 15.50 7.66
CA TRP A 190 -14.23 15.87 8.43
C TRP A 190 -14.03 17.38 8.46
N GLU A 191 -14.16 18.08 7.34
CA GLU A 191 -14.04 19.53 7.27
C GLU A 191 -15.05 20.24 8.19
N HIS A 192 -16.24 19.65 8.34
CA HIS A 192 -17.36 20.21 9.12
C HIS A 192 -17.63 19.48 10.45
N ARG A 193 -16.65 18.75 10.98
CA ARG A 193 -16.77 17.86 12.15
C ARG A 193 -17.15 18.54 13.47
N GLY A 194 -17.15 19.88 13.53
CA GLY A 194 -17.45 20.67 14.72
C GLY A 194 -16.33 20.61 15.76
N ASP A 195 -16.33 21.55 16.71
CA ASP A 195 -15.21 21.73 17.64
C ASP A 195 -14.99 20.54 18.59
N TRP A 196 -16.04 19.75 18.84
CA TRP A 196 -15.98 18.55 19.67
C TRP A 196 -15.09 17.45 19.06
N ALA A 197 -14.89 17.46 17.74
CA ALA A 197 -14.05 16.50 17.02
C ALA A 197 -12.65 17.05 16.69
N ASN A 198 -12.30 18.26 17.12
CA ASN A 198 -10.94 18.80 17.04
C ASN A 198 -9.86 17.94 17.72
N PRO A 199 -10.09 17.29 18.89
CA PRO A 199 -9.08 16.43 19.50
C PRO A 199 -8.96 15.05 18.85
N ILE A 200 -9.86 14.70 17.91
CA ILE A 200 -9.86 13.40 17.23
C ILE A 200 -8.99 13.53 15.98
N SER A 201 -8.08 12.58 15.74
CA SER A 201 -7.26 12.59 14.51
C SER A 201 -8.09 12.24 13.28
N PHE A 202 -7.66 12.66 12.09
CA PHE A 202 -8.33 12.32 10.82
C PHE A 202 -8.53 10.81 10.68
N TYR A 203 -7.51 10.03 11.07
CA TYR A 203 -7.56 8.58 11.00
C TYR A 203 -8.55 7.97 12.03
N ASP A 204 -8.56 8.49 13.26
CA ASP A 204 -9.51 8.06 14.28
C ASP A 204 -10.95 8.43 13.93
N PHE A 205 -11.15 9.55 13.23
CA PHE A 205 -12.46 9.95 12.73
C PHE A 205 -12.94 8.94 11.68
N PHE A 206 -12.16 8.71 10.62
CA PHE A 206 -12.56 7.78 9.57
C PHE A 206 -12.80 6.34 10.06
N SER A 207 -12.04 5.88 11.05
CA SER A 207 -12.23 4.53 11.62
C SER A 207 -13.40 4.43 12.60
N SER A 208 -13.77 5.53 13.26
CA SER A 208 -14.84 5.54 14.27
C SER A 208 -16.23 5.79 13.69
N PHE A 209 -16.34 6.54 12.59
CA PHE A 209 -17.63 6.90 11.97
C PHE A 209 -17.94 6.01 10.75
N CYS A 210 -19.04 5.24 10.82
CA CYS A 210 -19.51 4.39 9.71
C CYS A 210 -21.01 4.63 9.46
N VAL A 211 -21.44 4.55 8.20
CA VAL A 211 -22.83 4.80 7.78
C VAL A 211 -23.69 3.56 8.04
N LYS A 212 -24.83 3.73 8.70
CA LYS A 212 -25.93 2.76 8.63
C LYS A 212 -26.85 3.17 7.49
N HIS A 213 -27.05 2.29 6.50
CA HIS A 213 -28.14 2.45 5.55
C HIS A 213 -29.44 2.03 6.23
N GLU A 214 -30.30 2.97 6.58
CA GLU A 214 -31.67 2.63 6.93
C GLU A 214 -32.42 2.24 5.65
N LYS A 215 -32.91 1.00 5.61
CA LYS A 215 -33.87 0.60 4.59
C LYS A 215 -35.16 1.37 4.85
N LYS A 216 -35.74 1.96 3.80
CA LYS A 216 -37.01 2.67 3.84
C LYS A 216 -38.12 1.70 4.28
N GLY A 217 -38.46 1.72 5.57
CA GLY A 217 -39.49 0.84 6.13
C GLY A 217 -39.38 0.70 7.65
N ASP A 218 -39.65 1.77 8.39
CA ASP A 218 -40.81 1.84 9.29
C ASP A 218 -40.81 3.21 9.95
N SER A 219 -41.75 4.06 9.53
CA SER A 219 -42.09 5.28 10.24
C SER A 219 -42.77 4.91 11.56
N GLY A 220 -41.96 4.61 12.58
CA GLY A 220 -42.36 4.54 13.98
C GLY A 220 -42.45 5.95 14.54
N LYS A 221 -43.65 6.34 14.94
CA LYS A 221 -44.01 7.67 15.45
C LYS A 221 -43.33 8.01 16.78
N PHE A 222 -43.02 9.31 16.88
CA PHE A 222 -42.62 10.13 18.04
C PHE A 222 -41.14 10.09 18.45
#